data_AF-A0A8B8RX73-F1
#
_entry.id   AF-A0A8B8RX73-F1
#
_cell.length_a   1.000
_cell.length_b   1.000
_cell.length_c   1.000
_cell.angle_alpha   90.00
_cell.angle_beta   90.00
_cell.angle_gamma   90.00
#
_symmetry.space_group_name_H-M   'P 1'
#
loop_
_entity.id
_entity.type
_entity.pdbx_description
1 polymer ?
#
loop_
_entity_poly.entity_id
_entity_poly.type
_entity_poly.pdbx_seq_one_letter_code
_entity_poly.pdbx_strand_id
1 'polypeptide(L)'
;MGAAGSSVLARLGLPGRPRPGWLAVAPLGLAAVALGAVVWRRARPRRRRRLQQVGTVAQLCIYPIKSCSGVSVSAAECTALGLRSGHLRDRFWMVINKVGNMVTARQEPRLVLISPTCEGDTLTLSAAYTKDLRLPIQTPITNAVHKCRVHGLEIEGRDCGEAAAQWITSFLKTQPYRLVHFEPHMRPRNSHQIEDVFLPTDQIVYADACPFLILSEASLADLNSRLEKKVKATNFRPNILISGCGVYAEVLLHIKGALIRGMSCSSATWN
;
A
#
# COMPACT_ATOMS: atom_id res chain seq x y z
N MET A 1 48.38 48.00 -70.31
CA MET A 1 49.27 46.90 -69.91
C MET A 1 50.17 47.40 -68.80
N GLY A 2 50.37 46.59 -67.75
CA GLY A 2 51.31 46.82 -66.63
C GLY A 2 50.66 47.41 -65.38
N ALA A 3 50.13 46.60 -64.46
CA ALA A 3 50.81 46.00 -63.28
C ALA A 3 50.62 46.90 -62.04
N ALA A 4 49.72 46.58 -61.11
CA ALA A 4 49.83 45.58 -60.03
C ALA A 4 50.79 46.01 -58.89
N GLY A 5 50.28 45.99 -57.65
CA GLY A 5 51.09 45.70 -56.46
C GLY A 5 51.16 46.77 -55.37
N SER A 6 50.27 46.62 -54.37
CA SER A 6 50.54 46.56 -52.92
C SER A 6 51.48 47.56 -52.21
N SER A 7 50.86 48.24 -51.22
CA SER A 7 51.28 48.50 -49.82
C SER A 7 52.69 49.06 -49.53
N VAL A 8 52.88 50.04 -48.63
CA VAL A 8 52.94 49.85 -47.16
C VAL A 8 53.23 51.21 -46.46
N LEU A 9 52.60 51.41 -45.29
CA LEU A 9 52.93 52.27 -44.13
C LEU A 9 52.95 53.82 -44.26
N ALA A 10 51.93 54.44 -43.63
CA ALA A 10 52.16 55.59 -42.76
C ALA A 10 51.22 55.52 -41.55
N ARG A 11 51.82 55.44 -40.36
CA ARG A 11 51.17 55.49 -39.05
C ARG A 11 50.64 56.90 -38.79
N LEU A 12 49.39 57.02 -38.35
CA LEU A 12 48.93 58.15 -37.52
C LEU A 12 48.06 57.58 -36.39
N GLY A 13 48.49 57.88 -35.16
CA GLY A 13 47.97 57.29 -33.94
C GLY A 13 46.61 57.84 -33.51
N LEU A 14 45.84 56.96 -32.88
CA LEU A 14 44.68 57.31 -32.06
C LEU A 14 44.94 56.84 -30.62
N PRO A 15 44.51 57.59 -29.60
CA PRO A 15 44.87 57.33 -28.22
C PRO A 15 44.18 56.07 -27.69
N GLY A 16 44.96 55.19 -27.07
CA GLY A 16 44.46 53.98 -26.42
C GLY A 16 43.54 54.32 -25.25
N ARG A 17 42.29 53.84 -25.34
CA ARG A 17 41.32 53.81 -24.23
C ARG A 17 41.88 53.08 -23.00
N PRO A 18 41.51 53.48 -21.78
CA PRO A 18 41.96 52.79 -20.57
C PRO A 18 41.35 51.38 -20.53
N ARG A 19 42.16 50.38 -20.18
CA ARG A 19 41.70 49.01 -19.90
C ARG A 19 40.95 49.00 -18.56
N PRO A 20 39.66 48.60 -18.49
CA PRO A 20 39.06 48.27 -17.21
C PRO A 20 39.41 46.81 -16.90
N GLY A 21 40.32 46.59 -15.95
CA GLY A 21 40.73 45.27 -15.44
C GLY A 21 39.62 44.48 -14.71
N TRP A 22 38.35 44.77 -14.96
CA TRP A 22 37.21 44.24 -14.22
C TRP A 22 36.44 43.13 -14.97
N LEU A 23 36.70 42.91 -16.26
CA LEU A 23 35.96 41.93 -17.07
C LEU A 23 36.34 40.46 -16.79
N ALA A 24 37.48 40.20 -16.13
CA ALA A 24 37.88 38.84 -15.74
C ALA A 24 37.37 38.42 -14.35
N VAL A 25 36.87 39.35 -13.53
CA VAL A 25 36.51 39.08 -12.13
C VAL A 25 35.11 38.46 -12.01
N ALA A 26 34.17 38.85 -12.88
CA ALA A 26 32.80 38.34 -12.87
C ALA A 26 32.67 36.82 -13.13
N PRO A 27 33.32 36.22 -14.15
CA PRO A 27 33.21 34.78 -14.39
C PRO A 27 33.90 33.93 -13.31
N LEU A 28 35.01 34.42 -12.74
CA LEU A 28 35.70 33.75 -11.64
C LEU A 28 34.87 33.76 -10.35
N GLY A 29 34.17 34.86 -10.05
CA GLY A 29 33.26 34.95 -8.91
C GLY A 29 32.10 33.96 -9.00
N LEU A 30 31.46 33.84 -10.17
CA LEU A 30 30.37 32.88 -10.39
C LEU A 30 30.84 31.43 -10.29
N ALA A 31 32.02 31.11 -10.84
CA ALA A 31 32.60 29.78 -10.73
C ALA A 31 32.92 29.42 -9.27
N ALA A 32 33.46 30.36 -8.49
CA ALA A 32 33.75 30.16 -7.07
C ALA A 32 32.47 29.95 -6.23
N VAL A 33 31.39 30.67 -6.52
CA VAL A 33 30.09 30.48 -5.85
C VAL A 33 29.47 29.13 -6.23
N ALA A 34 29.55 28.73 -7.49
CA ALA A 34 29.05 27.43 -7.95
C ALA A 34 29.82 26.26 -7.31
N LEU A 35 31.16 26.34 -7.28
CA LEU A 35 32.02 25.38 -6.59
C LEU A 35 31.72 25.37 -5.09
N GLY A 36 31.60 26.53 -4.46
CA GLY A 36 31.21 26.66 -3.05
C GLY A 36 29.86 26.01 -2.75
N ALA A 37 28.86 26.20 -3.62
CA ALA A 37 27.54 25.59 -3.48
C ALA A 37 27.57 24.07 -3.69
N VAL A 38 28.37 23.57 -4.63
CA VAL A 38 28.55 22.12 -4.88
C VAL A 38 29.29 21.47 -3.71
N VAL A 39 30.38 22.07 -3.24
CA VAL A 39 31.14 21.61 -2.07
C VAL A 39 30.27 21.66 -0.83
N TRP A 40 29.49 22.72 -0.61
CA TRP A 40 28.55 22.82 0.50
C TRP A 40 27.41 21.79 0.41
N ARG A 41 26.87 21.51 -0.79
CA ARG A 41 25.87 20.43 -0.97
C ARG A 41 26.47 19.04 -0.73
N ARG A 42 27.74 18.81 -1.09
CA ARG A 42 28.44 17.53 -0.88
C ARG A 42 28.94 17.34 0.54
N ALA A 43 29.37 18.43 1.19
CA ALA A 43 29.88 18.46 2.55
C ALA A 43 28.77 18.63 3.60
N ARG A 44 27.55 19.03 3.18
CA ARG A 44 26.37 18.97 4.04
C ARG A 44 26.22 17.51 4.48
N PRO A 45 26.41 17.20 5.78
CA PRO A 45 26.16 15.86 6.25
C PRO A 45 24.71 15.57 5.92
N ARG A 46 24.46 14.52 5.11
CA ARG A 46 23.12 13.95 5.00
C ARG A 46 22.72 13.66 6.43
N ARG A 47 21.78 14.45 6.97
CA ARG A 47 21.29 14.31 8.34
C ARG A 47 20.80 12.88 8.43
N ARG A 48 21.62 11.97 8.97
CA ARG A 48 21.22 10.58 9.19
C ARG A 48 20.02 10.72 10.11
N ARG A 49 18.82 10.45 9.59
CA ARG A 49 17.61 10.42 10.41
C ARG A 49 17.88 9.36 11.46
N ARG A 50 18.16 9.79 12.69
CA ARG A 50 18.30 8.90 13.82
C ARG A 50 16.91 8.30 14.03
N LEU A 51 16.76 7.02 13.73
CA LEU A 51 15.51 6.33 13.98
C LEU A 51 15.33 6.26 15.50
N GLN A 52 14.20 6.75 15.98
CA GLN A 52 13.77 6.60 17.36
C GLN A 52 12.77 5.46 17.40
N GLN A 53 12.93 4.53 18.35
CA GLN A 53 11.90 3.53 18.59
C GLN A 53 10.67 4.23 19.16
N VAL A 54 9.55 4.10 18.46
CA VAL A 54 8.25 4.70 18.84
C VAL A 54 7.23 3.66 19.27
N GLY A 55 7.58 2.36 19.22
CA GLY A 55 6.74 1.23 19.60
C GLY A 55 7.33 -0.10 19.14
N THR A 56 6.59 -1.18 19.35
CA THR A 56 6.94 -2.55 18.94
C THR A 56 5.73 -3.21 18.30
N VAL A 57 5.94 -4.03 17.26
CA VAL A 57 4.85 -4.82 16.67
C VAL A 57 4.40 -5.88 17.69
N ALA A 58 3.15 -5.75 18.14
CA ALA A 58 2.52 -6.69 19.08
C ALA A 58 1.88 -7.86 18.36
N GLN A 59 1.24 -7.60 17.21
CA GLN A 59 0.57 -8.63 16.41
C GLN A 59 0.60 -8.29 14.92
N LEU A 60 0.74 -9.32 14.09
CA LEU A 60 0.49 -9.26 12.65
C LEU A 60 -0.71 -10.12 12.30
N CYS A 61 -1.61 -9.59 11.48
CA CYS A 61 -2.80 -10.28 11.02
C CYS A 61 -3.01 -10.11 9.51
N ILE A 62 -3.27 -11.22 8.83
CA ILE A 62 -3.65 -11.25 7.41
C ILE A 62 -5.12 -11.64 7.35
N TYR A 63 -5.91 -10.99 6.51
CA TYR A 63 -7.31 -11.35 6.26
C TYR A 63 -7.45 -11.85 4.83
N PRO A 64 -7.20 -13.15 4.56
CA PRO A 64 -7.10 -13.66 3.19
C PRO A 64 -8.38 -13.43 2.38
N ILE A 65 -9.53 -13.65 3.02
CA ILE A 65 -10.85 -13.45 2.43
C ILE A 65 -11.47 -12.18 2.99
N LYS A 66 -11.95 -11.30 2.09
CA LYS A 66 -12.65 -10.07 2.47
C LYS A 66 -13.81 -10.39 3.41
N SER A 67 -13.83 -9.73 4.58
CA SER A 67 -14.85 -9.87 5.63
C SER A 67 -14.84 -11.16 6.45
N CYS A 68 -13.95 -12.13 6.17
CA CYS A 68 -13.79 -13.32 7.00
C CYS A 68 -12.82 -13.09 8.16
N SER A 69 -12.65 -14.10 9.02
CA SER A 69 -11.71 -14.02 10.15
C SER A 69 -10.25 -13.84 9.68
N GLY A 70 -9.43 -13.29 10.57
CA GLY A 70 -8.02 -13.03 10.29
C GLY A 70 -7.12 -14.16 10.78
N VAL A 71 -5.98 -14.33 10.10
CA VAL A 71 -4.93 -15.28 10.43
C VAL A 71 -3.80 -14.52 11.13
N SER A 72 -3.53 -14.88 12.38
CA SER A 72 -2.40 -14.32 13.13
C SER A 72 -1.10 -14.98 12.66
N VAL A 73 -0.08 -14.17 12.39
CA VAL A 73 1.24 -14.65 11.92
C VAL A 73 2.36 -14.03 12.75
N SER A 74 3.47 -14.75 12.90
CA SER A 74 4.65 -14.27 13.63
C SER A 74 5.54 -13.34 12.78
N ALA A 75 5.49 -13.49 11.46
CA ALA A 75 6.19 -12.68 10.48
C ALA A 75 5.37 -12.59 9.19
N ALA A 76 5.53 -11.48 8.46
CA ALA A 76 4.92 -11.27 7.16
C ALA A 76 5.79 -10.33 6.30
N GLU A 77 5.76 -10.56 5.00
CA GLU A 77 6.32 -9.66 3.99
C GLU A 77 5.36 -8.48 3.78
N CYS A 78 5.92 -7.27 3.73
CA CYS A 78 5.17 -6.07 3.34
C CYS A 78 5.27 -5.91 1.82
N THR A 79 4.18 -6.14 1.09
CA THR A 79 4.10 -5.92 -0.36
C THR A 79 3.33 -4.65 -0.67
N ALA A 80 3.44 -4.12 -1.90
CA ALA A 80 2.64 -2.97 -2.32
C ALA A 80 1.11 -3.20 -2.19
N LEU A 81 0.67 -4.46 -2.24
CA LEU A 81 -0.75 -4.85 -2.15
C LEU A 81 -1.17 -5.30 -0.74
N GLY A 82 -0.30 -5.14 0.27
CA GLY A 82 -0.56 -5.53 1.66
C GLY A 82 0.36 -6.65 2.18
N LEU A 83 0.00 -7.20 3.34
CA LEU A 83 0.79 -8.26 3.99
C LEU A 83 0.72 -9.59 3.22
N ARG A 84 1.84 -10.32 3.22
CA ARG A 84 1.95 -11.69 2.69
C ARG A 84 2.70 -12.60 3.67
N SER A 85 2.22 -13.82 3.85
CA SER A 85 2.92 -14.88 4.57
C SER A 85 2.77 -16.19 3.80
N GLY A 86 3.83 -16.61 3.11
CA GLY A 86 3.76 -17.72 2.15
C GLY A 86 2.72 -17.42 1.07
N HIS A 87 1.73 -18.30 0.94
CA HIS A 87 0.63 -18.13 -0.02
C HIS A 87 -0.51 -17.22 0.49
N LEU A 88 -0.59 -16.95 1.79
CA LEU A 88 -1.60 -16.05 2.32
C LEU A 88 -1.26 -14.62 1.96
N ARG A 89 -2.19 -13.95 1.27
CA ARG A 89 -2.11 -12.55 0.92
C ARG A 89 -3.36 -11.83 1.38
N ASP A 90 -3.17 -10.59 1.80
CA ASP A 90 -4.21 -9.82 2.45
C ASP A 90 -5.34 -9.39 1.49
N ARG A 91 -6.56 -9.86 1.75
CA ARG A 91 -7.78 -9.63 0.94
C ARG A 91 -7.61 -10.02 -0.54
N PHE A 92 -7.01 -11.18 -0.80
CA PHE A 92 -6.87 -11.77 -2.15
C PHE A 92 -8.02 -12.69 -2.57
N TRP A 93 -8.92 -12.98 -1.64
CA TRP A 93 -10.18 -13.66 -1.91
C TRP A 93 -11.36 -12.78 -1.50
N MET A 94 -12.49 -13.00 -2.16
CA MET A 94 -13.74 -12.28 -1.87
C MET A 94 -14.94 -13.14 -2.20
N VAL A 95 -16.01 -12.98 -1.41
CA VAL A 95 -17.32 -13.54 -1.71
C VAL A 95 -18.08 -12.58 -2.61
N ILE A 96 -18.67 -13.08 -3.69
CA ILE A 96 -19.50 -12.31 -4.62
C ILE A 96 -20.90 -12.91 -4.73
N ASN A 97 -21.85 -12.05 -5.05
CA ASN A 97 -23.20 -12.47 -5.42
C ASN A 97 -23.32 -12.81 -6.90
N LYS A 98 -24.51 -13.25 -7.34
CA LYS A 98 -24.80 -13.64 -8.73
C LYS A 98 -24.49 -12.56 -9.78
N VAL A 99 -24.44 -11.29 -9.38
CA VAL A 99 -24.21 -10.15 -10.28
C VAL A 99 -22.75 -9.65 -10.21
N GLY A 100 -21.89 -10.34 -9.46
CA GLY A 100 -20.47 -9.96 -9.29
C GLY A 100 -20.21 -8.88 -8.23
N ASN A 101 -21.21 -8.46 -7.47
CA ASN A 101 -20.99 -7.48 -6.39
C ASN A 101 -20.37 -8.16 -5.16
N MET A 102 -19.45 -7.46 -4.50
CA MET A 102 -18.88 -7.92 -3.24
C MET A 102 -19.96 -8.19 -2.18
N VAL A 103 -19.78 -9.26 -1.41
CA VAL A 103 -20.54 -9.54 -0.20
C VAL A 103 -19.63 -9.29 0.98
N THR A 104 -20.04 -8.41 1.89
CA THR A 104 -19.25 -8.02 3.06
C THR A 104 -19.97 -8.37 4.36
N ALA A 105 -19.26 -8.26 5.49
CA ALA A 105 -19.87 -8.48 6.81
C ALA A 105 -20.99 -7.47 7.14
N ARG A 106 -21.15 -6.38 6.35
CA ARG A 106 -22.30 -5.48 6.45
C ARG A 106 -23.59 -6.16 5.97
N GLN A 107 -23.50 -6.98 4.93
CA GLN A 107 -24.64 -7.75 4.39
C GLN A 107 -24.77 -9.11 5.07
N GLU A 108 -23.65 -9.80 5.28
CA GLU A 108 -23.59 -11.16 5.83
C GLU A 108 -22.63 -11.18 7.03
N PRO A 109 -23.06 -10.75 8.23
CA PRO A 109 -22.18 -10.67 9.41
C PRO A 109 -21.53 -12.00 9.78
N ARG A 110 -22.17 -13.12 9.45
CA ARG A 110 -21.66 -14.48 9.69
C ARG A 110 -20.38 -14.79 8.90
N LEU A 111 -20.02 -13.99 7.89
CA LEU A 111 -18.72 -14.15 7.19
C LEU A 111 -17.55 -14.10 8.15
N VAL A 112 -17.61 -13.30 9.22
CA VAL A 112 -16.53 -13.20 10.22
C VAL A 112 -16.28 -14.50 10.99
N LEU A 113 -17.21 -15.46 10.92
CA LEU A 113 -17.10 -16.78 11.54
C LEU A 113 -16.38 -17.80 10.64
N ILE A 114 -16.20 -17.50 9.35
CA ILE A 114 -15.42 -18.32 8.43
C ILE A 114 -13.95 -18.07 8.71
N SER A 115 -13.23 -19.12 9.06
CA SER A 115 -11.81 -19.10 9.38
C SER A 115 -10.98 -19.71 8.26
N PRO A 116 -10.25 -18.88 7.48
CA PRO A 116 -9.31 -19.39 6.50
C PRO A 116 -8.00 -19.77 7.18
N THR A 117 -7.46 -20.94 6.87
CA THR A 117 -6.09 -21.34 7.21
C THR A 117 -5.39 -21.86 5.97
N CYS A 118 -4.06 -21.83 5.97
CA CYS A 118 -3.27 -22.25 4.83
C CYS A 118 -2.17 -23.19 5.31
N GLU A 119 -2.12 -24.37 4.71
CA GLU A 119 -1.09 -25.37 4.96
C GLU A 119 -0.58 -25.90 3.61
N GLY A 120 0.70 -25.67 3.33
CA GLY A 120 1.27 -25.90 2.00
C GLY A 120 0.48 -25.17 0.91
N ASP A 121 0.08 -25.91 -0.13
CA ASP A 121 -0.71 -25.42 -1.25
C ASP A 121 -2.24 -25.53 -1.05
N THR A 122 -2.70 -25.77 0.19
CA THR A 122 -4.12 -25.95 0.51
C THR A 122 -4.66 -24.82 1.39
N LEU A 123 -5.70 -24.15 0.91
CA LEU A 123 -6.54 -23.24 1.68
C LEU A 123 -7.66 -24.07 2.33
N THR A 124 -7.78 -24.00 3.66
CA THR A 124 -8.89 -24.62 4.39
C THR A 124 -9.85 -23.55 4.89
N LEU A 125 -11.14 -23.73 4.63
CA LEU A 125 -12.21 -22.92 5.20
C LEU A 125 -12.91 -23.71 6.29
N SER A 126 -12.88 -23.18 7.51
CA SER A 126 -13.53 -23.77 8.68
C SER A 126 -14.60 -22.84 9.21
N ALA A 127 -15.71 -23.41 9.67
CA ALA A 127 -16.72 -22.69 10.43
C ALA A 127 -17.40 -23.65 11.41
N ALA A 128 -17.87 -23.13 12.53
CA ALA A 128 -18.50 -23.96 13.57
C ALA A 128 -19.65 -24.79 13.00
N TYR A 129 -19.70 -26.07 13.39
CA TYR A 129 -20.72 -27.04 12.97
C TYR A 129 -20.80 -27.28 11.45
N THR A 130 -19.73 -26.99 10.71
CA THR A 130 -19.63 -27.21 9.27
C THR A 130 -18.38 -28.03 8.99
N LYS A 131 -18.47 -29.04 8.12
CA LYS A 131 -17.29 -29.80 7.67
C LYS A 131 -16.33 -28.86 6.94
N ASP A 132 -15.05 -28.91 7.29
CA ASP A 132 -14.02 -28.08 6.64
C ASP A 132 -13.99 -28.32 5.12
N LEU A 133 -13.85 -27.23 4.37
CA LEU A 133 -13.60 -27.25 2.94
C LEU A 133 -12.12 -27.04 2.68
N ARG A 134 -11.52 -27.92 1.87
CA ARG A 134 -10.14 -27.78 1.39
C ARG A 134 -10.16 -27.39 -0.08
N LEU A 135 -9.40 -26.35 -0.43
CA LEU A 135 -9.27 -25.81 -1.78
C LEU A 135 -7.79 -25.70 -2.15
N PRO A 136 -7.42 -25.94 -3.41
CA PRO A 136 -6.09 -25.61 -3.88
C PRO A 136 -5.92 -24.09 -3.90
N ILE A 137 -4.76 -23.60 -3.46
CA ILE A 137 -4.43 -22.17 -3.52
C ILE A 137 -4.38 -21.69 -4.97
N GLN A 138 -3.74 -22.50 -5.83
CA GLN A 138 -3.77 -22.28 -7.27
C GLN A 138 -5.10 -22.80 -7.79
N THR A 139 -6.00 -21.87 -8.06
CA THR A 139 -7.30 -22.20 -8.66
C THR A 139 -7.08 -22.67 -10.11
N PRO A 140 -7.78 -23.71 -10.58
CA PRO A 140 -7.66 -24.16 -11.97
C PRO A 140 -7.90 -23.02 -12.96
N ILE A 141 -7.01 -22.85 -13.93
CA ILE A 141 -7.07 -21.77 -14.94
C ILE A 141 -8.34 -21.90 -15.81
N THR A 142 -8.91 -23.11 -15.89
CA THR A 142 -10.18 -23.40 -16.57
C THR A 142 -11.39 -22.77 -15.90
N ASN A 143 -11.29 -22.36 -14.63
CA ASN A 143 -12.39 -21.72 -13.92
C ASN A 143 -12.65 -20.33 -14.50
N ALA A 144 -13.92 -19.94 -14.52
CA ALA A 144 -14.35 -18.65 -15.06
C ALA A 144 -13.70 -17.49 -14.30
N VAL A 145 -13.39 -16.40 -15.02
CA VAL A 145 -13.06 -15.11 -14.43
C VAL A 145 -14.32 -14.27 -14.40
N HIS A 146 -14.71 -13.81 -13.21
CA HIS A 146 -15.84 -12.93 -13.03
C HIS A 146 -15.38 -11.47 -13.04
N LYS A 147 -16.16 -10.61 -13.71
CA LYS A 147 -16.07 -9.16 -13.51
C LYS A 147 -16.82 -8.81 -12.24
N CYS A 148 -16.08 -8.36 -11.24
CA CYS A 148 -16.59 -8.06 -9.91
C CYS A 148 -16.63 -6.56 -9.65
N ARG A 149 -17.37 -6.16 -8.60
CA ARG A 149 -17.42 -4.76 -8.15
C ARG A 149 -17.14 -4.66 -6.64
N VAL A 150 -16.17 -3.81 -6.28
CA VAL A 150 -15.82 -3.50 -4.90
C VAL A 150 -15.92 -1.99 -4.72
N HIS A 151 -16.85 -1.54 -3.87
CA HIS A 151 -17.14 -0.12 -3.66
C HIS A 151 -17.34 0.66 -4.97
N GLY A 152 -18.12 0.11 -5.90
CA GLY A 152 -18.39 0.75 -7.18
C GLY A 152 -17.31 0.56 -8.25
N LEU A 153 -16.08 0.20 -7.88
CA LEU A 153 -14.96 0.01 -8.81
C LEU A 153 -14.86 -1.43 -9.31
N GLU A 154 -14.52 -1.59 -10.60
CA GLU A 154 -14.39 -2.89 -11.24
C GLU A 154 -13.07 -3.58 -10.90
N ILE A 155 -13.12 -4.90 -10.73
CA ILE A 155 -11.95 -5.77 -10.52
C ILE A 155 -12.31 -7.19 -10.94
N GLU A 156 -11.33 -7.98 -11.38
CA GLU A 156 -11.54 -9.37 -11.79
C GLU A 156 -11.28 -10.34 -10.64
N GLY A 157 -11.89 -11.53 -10.71
CA GLY A 157 -11.59 -12.63 -9.81
C GLY A 157 -11.89 -14.00 -10.42
N ARG A 158 -10.96 -14.94 -10.29
CA ARG A 158 -11.10 -16.34 -10.71
C ARG A 158 -12.03 -17.08 -9.75
N ASP A 159 -13.04 -17.77 -10.29
CA ASP A 159 -13.97 -18.59 -9.50
C ASP A 159 -13.25 -19.74 -8.79
N CYS A 160 -13.42 -19.90 -7.47
CA CYS A 160 -12.80 -20.98 -6.70
C CYS A 160 -13.54 -22.34 -6.81
N GLY A 161 -14.51 -22.45 -7.71
CA GLY A 161 -15.20 -23.69 -8.02
C GLY A 161 -16.50 -23.90 -7.25
N GLU A 162 -17.26 -24.91 -7.68
CA GLU A 162 -18.61 -25.18 -7.19
C GLU A 162 -18.62 -25.62 -5.71
N ALA A 163 -17.59 -26.37 -5.27
CA ALA A 163 -17.46 -26.76 -3.87
C ALA A 163 -17.37 -25.54 -2.93
N ALA A 164 -16.62 -24.50 -3.34
CA ALA A 164 -16.52 -23.26 -2.56
C ALA A 164 -17.84 -22.48 -2.54
N ALA A 165 -18.50 -22.37 -3.70
CA ALA A 165 -19.80 -21.70 -3.82
C ALA A 165 -20.86 -22.38 -2.95
N GLN A 166 -20.97 -23.70 -3.01
CA GLN A 166 -21.91 -24.49 -2.21
C GLN A 166 -21.61 -24.37 -0.73
N TRP A 167 -20.35 -24.55 -0.32
CA TRP A 167 -19.98 -24.49 1.10
C TRP A 167 -20.34 -23.15 1.74
N ILE A 168 -20.01 -22.02 1.09
CA ILE A 168 -20.32 -20.69 1.59
C ILE A 168 -21.83 -20.46 1.63
N THR A 169 -22.54 -20.83 0.56
CA THR A 169 -23.99 -20.67 0.46
C THR A 169 -24.70 -21.49 1.55
N SER A 170 -24.28 -22.74 1.77
CA SER A 170 -24.82 -23.62 2.81
C SER A 170 -24.54 -23.11 4.22
N PHE A 171 -23.33 -22.60 4.49
CA PHE A 171 -22.98 -22.06 5.81
C PHE A 171 -23.80 -20.79 6.15
N LEU A 172 -24.01 -19.93 5.16
CA LEU A 172 -24.76 -18.68 5.32
C LEU A 172 -26.28 -18.87 5.21
N LYS A 173 -26.75 -19.98 4.64
CA LYS A 173 -28.18 -20.32 4.45
C LYS A 173 -28.96 -19.21 3.74
N THR A 174 -28.38 -18.71 2.65
CA THR A 174 -28.83 -17.50 1.95
C THR A 174 -28.85 -17.73 0.44
N GLN A 175 -28.92 -16.65 -0.34
CA GLN A 175 -28.81 -16.68 -1.80
C GLN A 175 -27.46 -17.27 -2.27
N PRO A 176 -27.39 -17.79 -3.50
CA PRO A 176 -26.14 -18.32 -4.05
C PRO A 176 -25.02 -17.29 -4.10
N TYR A 177 -23.90 -17.64 -3.50
CA TYR A 177 -22.66 -16.89 -3.53
C TYR A 177 -21.53 -17.70 -4.14
N ARG A 178 -20.50 -16.99 -4.63
CA ARG A 178 -19.28 -17.60 -5.15
C ARG A 178 -18.06 -16.99 -4.45
N LEU A 179 -17.04 -17.80 -4.26
CA LEU A 179 -15.73 -17.34 -3.81
C LEU A 179 -14.87 -17.08 -5.04
N VAL A 180 -14.23 -15.91 -5.09
CA VAL A 180 -13.27 -15.58 -6.14
C VAL A 180 -11.90 -15.27 -5.56
N HIS A 181 -10.86 -15.59 -6.33
CA HIS A 181 -9.45 -15.33 -6.02
C HIS A 181 -8.86 -14.35 -7.04
N PHE A 182 -8.06 -13.39 -6.58
CA PHE A 182 -7.34 -12.47 -7.45
C PHE A 182 -6.00 -13.05 -7.89
N GLU A 183 -5.71 -13.00 -9.19
CA GLU A 183 -4.46 -13.50 -9.77
C GLU A 183 -3.51 -12.35 -10.14
N PRO A 184 -2.17 -12.54 -10.05
CA PRO A 184 -1.22 -11.45 -10.26
C PRO A 184 -1.24 -10.76 -11.63
N HIS A 185 -1.80 -11.40 -12.66
CA HIS A 185 -1.94 -10.81 -14.01
C HIS A 185 -3.21 -9.96 -14.15
N MET A 186 -4.16 -10.07 -13.22
CA MET A 186 -5.36 -9.25 -13.20
C MET A 186 -5.01 -7.82 -12.79
N ARG A 187 -5.82 -6.85 -13.21
CA ARG A 187 -5.60 -5.45 -12.87
C ARG A 187 -6.08 -5.17 -11.43
N PRO A 188 -5.21 -4.72 -10.50
CA PRO A 188 -5.63 -4.31 -9.17
C PRO A 188 -6.41 -3.00 -9.20
N ARG A 189 -7.17 -2.73 -8.13
CA ARG A 189 -7.81 -1.42 -7.90
C ARG A 189 -6.77 -0.39 -7.47
N ASN A 190 -7.07 0.87 -7.72
CA ASN A 190 -6.22 1.99 -7.34
C ASN A 190 -6.81 2.72 -6.14
N SER A 191 -6.03 2.88 -5.07
CA SER A 191 -6.48 3.56 -3.85
C SER A 191 -6.78 5.04 -4.08
N HIS A 192 -6.08 5.69 -5.02
CA HIS A 192 -6.32 7.09 -5.39
C HIS A 192 -7.70 7.32 -6.02
N GLN A 193 -8.32 6.29 -6.62
CA GLN A 193 -9.70 6.40 -7.13
C GLN A 193 -10.75 6.35 -6.02
N ILE A 194 -10.33 6.09 -4.78
CA ILE A 194 -11.19 5.97 -3.60
C ILE A 194 -11.08 7.23 -2.77
N GLU A 195 -9.85 7.67 -2.49
CA GLU A 195 -9.55 8.90 -1.78
C GLU A 195 -8.28 9.55 -2.35
N ASP A 196 -8.31 10.87 -2.58
CA ASP A 196 -7.22 11.60 -3.24
C ASP A 196 -5.91 11.65 -2.41
N VAL A 197 -5.97 11.29 -1.12
CA VAL A 197 -4.80 11.23 -0.21
C VAL A 197 -3.80 10.15 -0.61
N PHE A 198 -4.24 9.10 -1.29
CA PHE A 198 -3.38 8.01 -1.77
C PHE A 198 -2.59 8.44 -3.00
N LEU A 199 -1.43 7.81 -3.23
CA LEU A 199 -0.67 8.06 -4.44
C LEU A 199 -1.34 7.37 -5.64
N PRO A 200 -1.25 7.92 -6.87
CA PRO A 200 -1.74 7.25 -8.08
C PRO A 200 -1.13 5.87 -8.34
N THR A 201 -0.01 5.55 -7.68
CA THR A 201 0.66 4.24 -7.77
C THR A 201 0.19 3.25 -6.69
N ASP A 202 -0.60 3.69 -5.71
CA ASP A 202 -1.05 2.84 -4.61
C ASP A 202 -2.15 1.90 -5.12
N GLN A 203 -1.90 0.60 -4.95
CA GLN A 203 -2.77 -0.45 -5.46
C GLN A 203 -3.30 -1.31 -4.32
N ILE A 204 -4.52 -1.80 -4.51
CA ILE A 204 -5.19 -2.74 -3.62
C ILE A 204 -5.97 -3.78 -4.41
N VAL A 205 -6.24 -4.91 -3.78
CA VAL A 205 -7.11 -5.96 -4.36
C VAL A 205 -8.53 -5.77 -3.83
N TYR A 206 -8.99 -6.63 -2.90
CA TYR A 206 -10.33 -6.55 -2.34
C TYR A 206 -10.36 -5.83 -0.98
N ALA A 207 -9.25 -5.18 -0.58
CA ALA A 207 -9.23 -4.28 0.56
C ALA A 207 -10.17 -3.06 0.31
N ASP A 208 -10.56 -2.38 1.39
CA ASP A 208 -11.50 -1.26 1.28
C ASP A 208 -10.85 -0.06 0.58
N ALA A 209 -9.73 0.43 1.11
CA ALA A 209 -9.05 1.62 0.59
C ALA A 209 -7.51 1.54 0.61
N CYS A 210 -6.90 0.86 1.59
CA CYS A 210 -5.45 0.84 1.77
C CYS A 210 -4.88 -0.58 1.91
N PRO A 211 -3.60 -0.79 1.55
CA PRO A 211 -2.93 -2.08 1.67
C PRO A 211 -2.60 -2.48 3.13
N PHE A 212 -2.54 -1.51 4.05
CA PHE A 212 -2.22 -1.74 5.44
C PHE A 212 -3.10 -0.89 6.36
N LEU A 213 -3.69 -1.54 7.36
CA LEU A 213 -4.28 -0.85 8.50
C LEU A 213 -3.42 -1.08 9.75
N ILE A 214 -3.01 0.01 10.40
CA ILE A 214 -2.23 -0.02 11.63
C ILE A 214 -3.12 0.49 12.77
N LEU A 215 -3.05 -0.19 13.92
CA LEU A 215 -3.71 0.21 15.16
C LEU A 215 -2.71 0.09 16.31
N SER A 216 -2.83 0.95 17.32
CA SER A 216 -2.07 0.80 18.57
C SER A 216 -2.92 0.21 19.68
N GLU A 217 -2.28 -0.57 20.57
CA GLU A 217 -2.92 -1.06 21.81
C GLU A 217 -3.37 0.10 22.70
N ALA A 218 -2.62 1.21 22.70
CA ALA A 218 -2.97 2.42 23.43
C ALA A 218 -4.27 3.06 22.91
N SER A 219 -4.43 3.20 21.58
CA SER A 219 -5.69 3.68 20.97
C SER A 219 -6.86 2.74 21.28
N LEU A 220 -6.63 1.42 21.22
CA LEU A 220 -7.67 0.44 21.56
C LEU A 220 -8.07 0.51 23.04
N ALA A 221 -7.11 0.69 23.94
CA ALA A 221 -7.34 0.81 25.38
C ALA A 221 -8.11 2.10 25.71
N ASP A 222 -7.73 3.23 25.10
CA ASP A 222 -8.45 4.50 25.25
C ASP A 222 -9.90 4.38 24.77
N LEU A 223 -10.14 3.79 23.58
CA LEU A 223 -11.50 3.54 23.11
C LEU A 223 -12.28 2.65 24.09
N ASN A 224 -11.67 1.55 24.53
CA ASN A 224 -12.30 0.64 25.48
C ASN A 224 -12.59 1.30 26.83
N SER A 225 -11.85 2.32 27.26
CA SER A 225 -12.17 3.06 28.50
C SER A 225 -13.52 3.78 28.42
N ARG A 226 -14.00 4.06 27.21
CA ARG A 226 -15.23 4.82 26.92
C ARG A 226 -16.42 3.95 26.52
N LEU A 227 -16.23 2.62 26.43
CA LEU A 227 -17.27 1.66 26.02
C LEU A 227 -17.70 0.79 27.20
N GLU A 228 -19.01 0.55 27.32
CA GLU A 228 -19.54 -0.45 28.26
C GLU A 228 -19.11 -1.86 27.82
N LYS A 229 -19.43 -2.22 26.57
CA LYS A 229 -19.01 -3.48 25.96
C LYS A 229 -17.65 -3.31 25.30
N LYS A 230 -16.63 -3.92 25.91
CA LYS A 230 -15.26 -3.86 25.38
C LYS A 230 -15.15 -4.56 24.03
N VAL A 231 -14.34 -3.99 23.16
CA VAL A 231 -14.02 -4.50 21.83
C VAL A 231 -12.55 -4.92 21.75
N LYS A 232 -12.23 -5.78 20.79
CA LYS A 232 -10.87 -6.28 20.53
C LYS A 232 -10.32 -5.63 19.27
N ALA A 233 -9.00 -5.71 19.07
CA ALA A 233 -8.37 -5.30 17.82
C ALA A 233 -9.01 -5.95 16.59
N THR A 234 -9.48 -7.21 16.72
CA THR A 234 -10.15 -7.95 15.65
C THR A 234 -11.43 -7.28 15.14
N ASN A 235 -12.10 -6.44 15.95
CA ASN A 235 -13.24 -5.65 15.51
C ASN A 235 -12.85 -4.59 14.46
N PHE A 236 -11.63 -4.03 14.54
CA PHE A 236 -11.10 -3.01 13.63
C PHE A 236 -10.31 -3.61 12.46
N ARG A 237 -9.99 -4.90 12.54
CA ARG A 237 -9.29 -5.67 11.51
C ARG A 237 -7.93 -5.08 11.07
N PRO A 238 -7.06 -4.63 12.01
CA PRO A 238 -5.75 -4.11 11.66
C PRO A 238 -4.85 -5.22 11.13
N ASN A 239 -3.99 -4.87 10.19
CA ASN A 239 -2.91 -5.73 9.74
C ASN A 239 -1.76 -5.77 10.75
N ILE A 240 -1.49 -4.63 11.38
CA ILE A 240 -0.37 -4.44 12.30
C ILE A 240 -0.91 -3.80 13.57
N LEU A 241 -0.79 -4.51 14.70
CA LEU A 241 -1.04 -3.97 16.03
C LEU A 241 0.28 -3.58 16.68
N ILE A 242 0.36 -2.39 17.27
CA ILE A 242 1.60 -1.85 17.84
C ILE A 242 1.40 -1.54 19.33
N SER A 243 2.39 -1.91 20.14
CA SER A 243 2.48 -1.62 21.56
C SER A 243 3.59 -0.62 21.88
N GLY A 244 3.62 -0.12 23.12
CA GLY A 244 4.70 0.76 23.60
C GLY A 244 4.72 2.16 22.95
N CYS A 245 3.56 2.66 22.51
CA CYS A 245 3.38 3.99 21.95
C CYS A 245 2.26 4.75 22.67
N GLY A 246 2.19 6.07 22.48
CA GLY A 246 1.10 6.90 23.01
C GLY A 246 -0.23 6.64 22.30
N VAL A 247 -1.33 7.08 22.91
CA VAL A 247 -2.66 7.00 22.28
C VAL A 247 -2.66 7.81 20.98
N TYR A 248 -3.17 7.22 19.89
CA TYR A 248 -3.23 7.80 18.54
C TYR A 248 -1.86 8.14 17.91
N ALA A 249 -0.76 7.55 18.40
CA ALA A 249 0.59 7.84 17.91
C ALA A 249 0.94 7.16 16.56
N GLU A 250 0.03 6.38 15.98
CA GLU A 250 0.17 5.66 14.70
C GLU A 250 0.20 6.58 13.45
N VAL A 251 1.15 7.52 13.34
CA VAL A 251 1.13 8.56 12.28
C VAL A 251 2.24 8.41 11.22
N LEU A 252 3.35 7.72 11.50
CA LEU A 252 4.37 7.36 10.51
C LEU A 252 5.32 6.29 11.07
N LEU A 253 5.49 5.15 10.40
CA LEU A 253 6.24 4.01 10.95
C LEU A 253 7.25 3.43 9.97
N HIS A 254 8.49 3.27 10.44
CA HIS A 254 9.51 2.51 9.73
C HIS A 254 9.73 1.20 10.49
N ILE A 255 9.33 0.08 9.90
CA ILE A 255 9.37 -1.26 10.51
C ILE A 255 10.43 -2.10 9.79
N LYS A 256 11.59 -2.29 10.40
CA LYS A 256 12.67 -3.22 9.94
C LYS A 256 12.91 -3.23 8.42
N GLY A 257 13.07 -2.05 7.80
CA GLY A 257 13.34 -1.92 6.35
C GLY A 257 12.09 -1.74 5.47
N ALA A 258 10.89 -1.97 6.01
CA ALA A 258 9.64 -1.54 5.38
C ALA A 258 9.27 -0.13 5.88
N LEU A 259 9.24 0.84 4.96
CA LEU A 259 8.74 2.18 5.25
C LEU A 259 7.23 2.21 4.97
N ILE A 260 6.42 2.32 6.00
CA ILE A 260 4.98 2.52 5.86
C ILE A 260 4.68 3.99 6.12
N ARG A 261 4.29 4.69 5.06
CA ARG A 261 3.86 6.09 5.17
C ARG A 261 2.45 6.11 5.76
N GLY A 262 2.32 6.60 6.98
CA GLY A 262 1.01 6.82 7.59
C GLY A 262 0.22 7.85 6.80
N MET A 263 -1.04 7.52 6.54
CA MET A 263 -2.04 8.41 5.97
C MET A 263 -3.24 8.36 6.91
N SER A 264 -3.64 9.51 7.45
CA SER A 264 -4.85 9.61 8.25
C SER A 264 -6.02 9.78 7.28
N CYS A 265 -6.98 8.85 7.31
CA CYS A 265 -8.22 9.00 6.56
C CYS A 265 -9.24 9.68 7.48
N SER A 266 -9.55 10.94 7.21
CA SER A 266 -10.47 11.77 8.02
C SER A 266 -11.95 11.44 7.74
N SER A 267 -12.25 10.62 6.74
CA SER A 267 -13.58 10.43 6.13
C SER A 267 -14.06 8.97 6.17
N ALA A 268 -13.91 8.27 7.29
CA ALA A 268 -14.67 7.04 7.50
C ALA A 268 -16.05 7.40 8.09
N THR A 269 -17.04 7.73 7.25
CA THR A 269 -18.43 7.78 7.69
C THR A 269 -18.89 6.36 8.01
N TRP A 270 -19.01 6.06 9.29
CA TRP A 270 -19.64 4.84 9.78
C TRP A 270 -21.16 5.05 9.74
N ASN A 271 -21.83 4.42 8.76
CA ASN A 271 -23.27 4.16 8.81
C ASN A 271 -23.49 2.68 9.11
#